data_AF-A0A2R6AEK1-F1
#
_entry.id   AF-A0A2R6AEK1-F1
#
_cell.length_a   1.000
_cell.length_b   1.000
_cell.length_c   1.000
_cell.angle_alpha   90.00
_cell.angle_beta   90.00
_cell.angle_gamma   90.00
#
_symmetry.space_group_name_H-M   'P 1'
#
loop_
_entity.id
_entity.type
_entity.pdbx_description
1 polymer ?
#
loop_
_entity_poly.entity_id
_entity_poly.type
_entity_poly.pdbx_seq_one_letter_code
_entity_poly.pdbx_strand_id
1 'polypeptide(L)'
;MLKSYSLKHECREELQLLLRAYRDLVNQILEELWGKIEWEKRKLPRKKQWRLLPKYKVDIHSKEYRRKLRDRLLVDWPYAAHWVDSAIKTAYSILKSWRKNYVKGYRKRRRPVARRLFARAKQTLIKLEGEKLRLTVKPGEYVFLDLSKRYFKLPSE
;
A
#
# COMPACT_ATOMS: atom_id res chain seq x y z
N MET A 1 -2.69 2.05 22.09
CA MET A 1 -1.73 2.92 21.37
C MET A 1 -0.77 2.03 20.58
N LEU A 2 -0.65 2.21 19.26
CA LEU A 2 0.32 1.46 18.45
C LEU A 2 1.72 2.06 18.64
N LYS A 3 2.69 1.26 19.06
CA LYS A 3 4.12 1.65 19.10
C LYS A 3 4.78 1.25 17.79
N SER A 4 5.56 2.15 17.20
CA SER A 4 6.31 1.90 15.97
C SER A 4 7.80 2.08 16.22
N TYR A 5 8.59 1.12 15.78
CA TYR A 5 10.06 1.13 15.89
C TYR A 5 10.68 1.04 14.49
N SER A 6 11.88 1.59 14.33
CA SER A 6 12.61 1.58 13.06
C SER A 6 13.96 0.91 13.25
N LEU A 7 14.27 -0.12 12.48
CA LEU A 7 15.55 -0.83 12.57
C LEU A 7 16.24 -0.81 11.20
N LYS A 8 17.57 -0.57 11.19
CA LYS A 8 18.38 -0.76 9.99
C LYS A 8 18.62 -2.24 9.78
N HIS A 9 18.57 -2.70 8.53
CA HIS A 9 18.80 -4.09 8.16
C HIS A 9 19.71 -4.18 6.93
N GLU A 10 20.38 -5.30 6.76
CA GLU A 10 21.37 -5.52 5.69
C GLU A 10 20.78 -6.20 4.45
N CYS A 11 19.56 -6.77 4.53
CA CYS A 11 18.87 -7.49 3.45
C CYS A 11 18.36 -6.61 2.29
N ARG A 12 19.07 -5.54 1.95
CA ARG A 12 18.64 -4.55 0.95
C ARG A 12 18.54 -5.18 -0.44
N GLU A 13 19.52 -6.00 -0.83
CA GLU A 13 19.62 -6.60 -2.16
C GLU A 13 18.53 -7.65 -2.37
N GLU A 14 18.36 -8.57 -1.40
CA GLU A 14 17.34 -9.62 -1.40
C GLU A 14 15.91 -9.05 -1.52
N LEU A 15 15.64 -7.94 -0.84
CA LEU A 15 14.32 -7.31 -0.85
C LEU A 15 14.13 -6.31 -1.99
N GLN A 16 15.19 -5.92 -2.70
CA GLN A 16 15.10 -4.85 -3.69
C GLN A 16 14.13 -5.18 -4.82
N LEU A 17 14.17 -6.42 -5.32
CA LEU A 17 13.28 -6.89 -6.39
C LEU A 17 11.82 -6.88 -5.92
N LEU A 18 11.55 -7.43 -4.73
CA LEU A 18 10.22 -7.42 -4.12
C LEU A 18 9.70 -6.00 -3.94
N LEU A 19 10.52 -5.07 -3.43
CA LEU A 19 10.12 -3.69 -3.18
C LEU A 19 9.82 -2.94 -4.47
N ARG A 20 10.57 -3.20 -5.56
CA ARG A 20 10.30 -2.64 -6.88
C ARG A 20 8.97 -3.17 -7.43
N ALA A 21 8.79 -4.50 -7.44
CA ALA A 21 7.55 -5.14 -7.87
C ALA A 21 6.34 -4.65 -7.07
N TYR A 22 6.48 -4.52 -5.75
CA TYR A 22 5.43 -3.99 -4.88
C TYR A 22 5.08 -2.54 -5.21
N ARG A 23 6.09 -1.67 -5.42
CA ARG A 23 5.87 -0.26 -5.81
C ARG A 23 5.11 -0.20 -7.13
N ASP A 24 5.53 -0.99 -8.11
CA ASP A 24 4.96 -0.98 -9.46
C ASP A 24 3.52 -1.49 -9.44
N LEU A 25 3.25 -2.54 -8.66
CA LEU A 25 1.91 -3.04 -8.40
C LEU A 25 1.01 -1.99 -7.73
N VAL A 26 1.51 -1.27 -6.72
CA VAL A 26 0.76 -0.16 -6.09
C VAL A 26 0.44 0.93 -7.10
N ASN A 27 1.39 1.28 -7.96
CA ASN A 27 1.19 2.32 -8.98
C ASN A 27 0.21 1.88 -10.08
N GLN A 28 0.23 0.62 -10.49
CA GLN A 28 -0.75 0.02 -11.40
C GLN A 28 -2.17 0.08 -10.80
N ILE A 29 -2.33 -0.25 -9.51
CA ILE A 29 -3.62 -0.15 -8.83
C ILE A 29 -4.08 1.31 -8.75
N LEU A 30 -3.17 2.25 -8.46
CA LEU A 30 -3.48 3.67 -8.43
C LEU A 30 -3.90 4.21 -9.81
N GLU A 31 -3.27 3.75 -10.89
CA GLU A 31 -3.66 4.02 -12.28
C GLU A 31 -5.11 3.57 -12.54
N GLU A 32 -5.42 2.30 -12.24
CA GLU A 32 -6.76 1.74 -12.46
C GLU A 32 -7.82 2.52 -11.66
N LEU A 33 -7.61 2.72 -10.36
CA LEU A 33 -8.55 3.44 -9.50
C LEU A 33 -8.73 4.89 -9.93
N TRP A 34 -7.66 5.54 -10.38
CA TRP A 34 -7.72 6.90 -10.92
C TRP A 34 -8.56 6.97 -12.18
N GLY A 35 -8.44 5.99 -13.07
CA GLY A 35 -9.26 5.88 -14.28
C GLY A 35 -10.76 5.71 -14.01
N LYS A 36 -11.14 5.31 -12.79
CA LYS A 36 -12.54 5.23 -12.34
C LYS A 36 -13.05 6.52 -11.69
N ILE A 37 -12.29 7.61 -11.69
CA ILE A 37 -12.70 8.90 -11.14
C ILE A 37 -13.36 9.78 -12.21
N GLU A 38 -14.51 10.33 -11.86
CA GLU A 38 -15.20 11.41 -12.54
C GLU A 38 -15.13 12.71 -11.73
N TRP A 39 -15.30 13.82 -12.44
CA TRP A 39 -15.15 15.16 -11.90
C TRP A 39 -16.47 15.89 -11.97
N GLU A 40 -17.08 16.10 -10.80
CA GLU A 40 -18.37 16.80 -10.70
C GLU A 40 -18.15 18.22 -10.18
N LYS A 41 -18.65 19.23 -10.90
CA LYS A 41 -18.56 20.62 -10.46
C LYS A 41 -19.54 20.85 -9.32
N ARG A 42 -19.03 21.10 -8.11
CA ARG A 42 -19.82 21.42 -6.92
C ARG A 42 -19.35 22.70 -6.25
N LYS A 43 -20.30 23.42 -5.66
CA LYS A 43 -20.01 24.54 -4.77
C LYS A 43 -19.54 23.99 -3.42
N LEU A 44 -18.39 24.45 -2.93
CA LEU A 44 -17.91 24.03 -1.61
C LEU A 44 -18.79 24.65 -0.52
N PRO A 45 -19.31 23.85 0.43
CA PRO A 45 -20.06 24.41 1.55
C PRO A 45 -19.17 25.39 2.31
N ARG A 46 -19.71 26.58 2.62
CA ARG A 46 -19.03 27.70 3.30
C ARG A 46 -17.97 28.46 2.47
N LYS A 47 -17.80 28.18 1.17
CA LYS A 47 -16.93 28.99 0.28
C LYS A 47 -17.69 29.45 -0.96
N LYS A 48 -17.46 30.68 -1.42
CA LYS A 48 -17.96 31.19 -2.73
C LYS A 48 -17.19 30.59 -3.94
N GLN A 49 -16.62 29.40 -3.79
CA GLN A 49 -15.75 28.76 -4.78
C GLN A 49 -16.38 27.48 -5.34
N TRP A 50 -16.32 27.34 -6.66
CA TRP A 50 -16.67 26.12 -7.37
C TRP A 50 -15.46 25.22 -7.49
N ARG A 51 -15.67 23.91 -7.34
CA ARG A 51 -14.60 22.93 -7.49
C ARG A 51 -15.09 21.62 -8.08
N LEU A 52 -14.23 21.01 -8.88
CA LEU A 52 -14.43 19.67 -9.39
C LEU A 52 -14.13 18.66 -8.29
N LEU A 53 -15.12 17.95 -7.78
CA LEU A 53 -14.93 16.93 -6.76
C LEU A 53 -14.88 15.54 -7.38
N PRO A 54 -14.00 14.65 -6.88
CA PRO A 54 -13.89 13.29 -7.39
C PRO A 54 -15.08 12.42 -6.94
N LYS A 55 -15.78 11.85 -7.91
CA LYS A 55 -16.81 10.81 -7.79
C LYS A 55 -16.32 9.54 -8.47
N TYR A 56 -16.74 8.36 -8.01
CA TYR A 56 -16.36 7.10 -8.67
C TYR A 56 -17.43 6.66 -9.67
N LYS A 57 -17.01 6.22 -10.86
CA LYS A 57 -17.86 5.66 -11.92
C LYS A 57 -18.53 4.36 -11.52
N VAL A 58 -17.81 3.57 -10.73
CA VAL A 58 -18.18 2.25 -10.27
C VAL A 58 -17.98 2.19 -8.77
N ASP A 59 -18.68 1.27 -8.11
CA ASP A 59 -18.41 1.01 -6.70
C ASP A 59 -17.08 0.26 -6.54
N ILE A 60 -15.99 1.02 -6.45
CA ILE A 60 -14.64 0.52 -6.17
C ILE A 60 -14.51 -0.10 -4.77
N HIS A 61 -15.50 0.06 -3.89
CA HIS A 61 -15.50 -0.49 -2.54
C HIS A 61 -16.25 -1.82 -2.45
N SER A 62 -17.00 -2.19 -3.49
CA SER A 62 -17.70 -3.47 -3.57
C SER A 62 -16.75 -4.67 -3.42
N LYS A 63 -17.26 -5.73 -2.81
CA LYS A 63 -16.53 -7.00 -2.64
C LYS A 63 -16.15 -7.60 -3.99
N GLU A 64 -17.07 -7.51 -4.95
CA GLU A 64 -16.88 -8.03 -6.31
C GLU A 64 -15.76 -7.30 -7.06
N TYR A 65 -15.75 -5.96 -7.03
CA TYR A 65 -14.69 -5.17 -7.66
C TYR A 65 -13.33 -5.53 -7.09
N ARG A 66 -13.21 -5.60 -5.76
CA ARG A 66 -11.96 -5.96 -5.09
C ARG A 66 -11.49 -7.37 -5.42
N ARG A 67 -12.41 -8.33 -5.54
CA ARG A 67 -12.11 -9.70 -5.97
C ARG A 67 -11.58 -9.71 -7.40
N LYS A 68 -12.31 -9.12 -8.36
CA LYS A 68 -11.90 -9.01 -9.77
C LYS A 68 -10.57 -8.28 -9.95
N LEU A 69 -10.31 -7.25 -9.15
CA LEU A 69 -9.03 -6.55 -9.13
C LEU A 69 -7.92 -7.48 -8.63
N ARG A 70 -8.13 -8.15 -7.50
CA ARG A 70 -7.15 -9.08 -6.92
C ARG A 70 -6.81 -10.21 -7.88
N ASP A 71 -7.82 -10.84 -8.48
CA ASP A 71 -7.63 -11.99 -9.37
C ASP A 71 -6.80 -11.60 -10.60
N ARG A 72 -7.04 -10.42 -11.18
CA ARG A 72 -6.23 -9.88 -12.29
C ARG A 72 -4.78 -9.60 -11.89
N LEU A 73 -4.54 -9.11 -10.67
CA LEU A 73 -3.20 -8.77 -10.18
C LEU A 73 -2.38 -10.01 -9.80
N LEU A 74 -3.01 -11.19 -9.68
CA LEU A 74 -2.33 -12.42 -9.28
C LEU A 74 -1.77 -13.24 -10.45
N VAL A 75 -2.28 -13.05 -11.67
CA VAL A 75 -2.00 -13.92 -12.83
C VAL A 75 -0.49 -14.11 -13.07
N ASP A 76 0.29 -13.03 -12.98
CA ASP A 76 1.74 -13.06 -13.21
C ASP A 76 2.53 -12.56 -11.99
N TRP A 77 2.02 -12.79 -10.77
CA TRP A 77 2.65 -12.29 -9.56
C TRP A 77 3.66 -13.30 -9.00
N PRO A 78 4.97 -13.00 -9.01
CA PRO A 78 6.00 -13.99 -8.65
C PRO A 78 6.24 -14.13 -7.14
N TYR A 79 5.55 -13.34 -6.30
CA TYR A 79 5.74 -13.33 -4.84
C TYR A 79 4.53 -13.91 -4.11
N ALA A 80 4.60 -14.02 -2.78
CA ALA A 80 3.46 -14.47 -1.99
C ALA A 80 2.21 -13.61 -2.25
N ALA A 81 1.06 -14.25 -2.46
CA ALA A 81 -0.20 -13.57 -2.84
C ALA A 81 -0.64 -12.49 -1.85
N HIS A 82 -0.26 -12.62 -0.57
CA HIS A 82 -0.56 -11.62 0.45
C HIS A 82 0.14 -10.27 0.24
N TRP A 83 1.20 -10.20 -0.57
CA TRP A 83 1.78 -8.93 -1.02
C TRP A 83 0.80 -8.16 -1.90
N VAL A 84 0.06 -8.84 -2.79
CA VAL A 84 -0.99 -8.21 -3.61
C VAL A 84 -2.07 -7.60 -2.74
N ASP A 85 -2.57 -8.36 -1.75
CA ASP A 85 -3.59 -7.85 -0.83
C ASP A 85 -3.11 -6.58 -0.09
N SER A 86 -1.83 -6.56 0.30
CA SER A 86 -1.23 -5.42 0.98
C SER A 86 -1.06 -4.22 0.04
N ALA A 87 -0.63 -4.46 -1.20
CA ALA A 87 -0.52 -3.44 -2.23
C ALA A 87 -1.88 -2.79 -2.51
N ILE A 88 -2.95 -3.59 -2.63
CA ILE A 88 -4.34 -3.09 -2.73
C ILE A 88 -4.67 -2.19 -1.54
N LYS A 89 -4.45 -2.64 -0.29
CA LYS A 89 -4.71 -1.82 0.90
C LYS A 89 -3.91 -0.51 0.88
N THR A 90 -2.64 -0.55 0.48
CA THR A 90 -1.77 0.63 0.37
C THR A 90 -2.28 1.60 -0.70
N ALA A 91 -2.63 1.14 -1.90
CA ALA A 91 -3.14 1.98 -2.98
C ALA A 91 -4.44 2.69 -2.58
N TYR A 92 -5.41 1.97 -1.99
CA TYR A 92 -6.64 2.58 -1.47
C TYR A 92 -6.37 3.61 -0.38
N SER A 93 -5.41 3.35 0.51
CA SER A 93 -5.01 4.30 1.57
C SER A 93 -4.40 5.58 0.99
N ILE A 94 -3.50 5.44 0.00
CA ILE A 94 -2.89 6.56 -0.72
C ILE A 94 -3.98 7.40 -1.42
N LEU A 95 -4.89 6.75 -2.16
CA LEU A 95 -5.96 7.44 -2.87
C LEU A 95 -6.93 8.14 -1.92
N LYS A 96 -7.30 7.51 -0.81
CA LYS A 96 -8.14 8.09 0.25
C LYS A 96 -7.49 9.35 0.83
N SER A 97 -6.20 9.29 1.15
CA SER A 97 -5.44 10.43 1.67
C SER A 97 -5.35 11.56 0.64
N TRP A 98 -5.05 11.22 -0.62
CA TRP A 98 -5.06 12.19 -1.71
C TRP A 98 -6.43 12.86 -1.85
N ARG A 99 -7.53 12.09 -1.88
CA ARG A 99 -8.90 12.62 -2.02
C ARG A 99 -9.22 13.60 -0.89
N LYS A 100 -8.94 13.22 0.36
CA LYS A 100 -9.13 14.09 1.54
C LYS A 100 -8.39 15.42 1.39
N ASN A 101 -7.11 15.36 1.01
CA ASN A 101 -6.28 16.56 0.88
C ASN A 101 -6.63 17.39 -0.37
N TYR A 102 -7.05 16.74 -1.45
CA TYR A 102 -7.58 17.39 -2.63
C TYR A 102 -8.80 18.21 -2.23
N VAL A 103 -9.81 17.60 -1.61
CA VAL A 103 -11.04 18.30 -1.17
C VAL A 103 -10.73 19.52 -0.30
N LYS A 104 -9.73 19.43 0.60
CA LYS A 104 -9.29 20.55 1.46
C LYS A 104 -8.57 21.68 0.71
N GLY A 105 -8.02 21.42 -0.48
CA GLY A 105 -7.26 22.42 -1.26
C GLY A 105 -5.75 22.20 -1.27
N TYR A 106 -5.24 21.26 -0.47
CA TYR A 106 -3.80 21.03 -0.31
C TYR A 106 -3.15 20.22 -1.44
N ARG A 107 -3.95 19.62 -2.32
CA ARG A 107 -3.46 18.84 -3.47
C ARG A 107 -4.13 19.30 -4.76
N LYS A 108 -3.34 19.26 -5.85
CA LYS A 108 -3.80 19.48 -7.22
C LYS A 108 -4.44 18.21 -7.79
N ARG A 109 -5.13 18.37 -8.92
CA ARG A 109 -5.70 17.27 -9.73
C ARG A 109 -4.59 16.53 -10.47
N ARG A 110 -3.74 15.84 -9.71
CA ARG A 110 -2.69 14.96 -10.22
C ARG A 110 -2.79 13.64 -9.48
N ARG A 111 -2.67 12.54 -10.22
CA ARG A 111 -2.72 11.19 -9.65
C ARG A 111 -1.60 11.03 -8.60
N PRO A 112 -1.88 10.47 -7.41
CA PRO A 112 -0.84 10.12 -6.47
C PRO A 112 -0.01 8.94 -7.00
N VAL A 113 1.29 8.92 -6.69
CA VAL A 113 2.22 7.87 -7.12
C VAL A 113 3.08 7.45 -5.92
N ALA A 114 3.25 6.14 -5.72
CA ALA A 114 4.22 5.59 -4.80
C ALA A 114 5.62 5.73 -5.40
N ARG A 115 6.40 6.70 -4.89
CA ARG A 115 7.78 6.97 -5.35
C ARG A 115 8.84 6.21 -4.57
N ARG A 116 8.64 6.06 -3.25
CA ARG A 116 9.59 5.38 -2.38
C ARG A 116 9.47 3.86 -2.55
N LEU A 117 10.60 3.17 -2.47
CA LEU A 117 10.63 1.71 -2.35
C LEU A 117 10.30 1.35 -0.91
N PHE A 118 9.09 0.86 -0.68
CA PHE A 118 8.63 0.36 0.60
C PHE A 118 7.56 -0.69 0.35
N ALA A 119 7.42 -1.62 1.29
CA ALA A 119 6.29 -2.54 1.32
C ALA A 119 5.72 -2.60 2.73
N ARG A 120 4.42 -2.88 2.83
CA ARG A 120 3.78 -3.21 4.12
C ARG A 120 3.59 -4.70 4.16
N ALA A 121 4.38 -5.39 4.96
CA ALA A 121 4.19 -6.82 5.17
C ALA A 121 2.94 -7.05 6.02
N LYS A 122 2.06 -7.97 5.58
CA LYS A 122 0.98 -8.46 6.43
C LYS A 122 1.56 -9.32 7.54
N GLN A 123 0.87 -9.41 8.68
CA GLN A 123 1.22 -10.33 9.76
C GLN A 123 1.35 -11.78 9.27
N THR A 124 0.55 -12.19 8.28
CA THR A 124 0.64 -13.54 7.68
C THR A 124 1.94 -13.81 6.91
N LEU A 125 2.69 -12.77 6.55
CA LEU A 125 3.99 -12.89 5.87
C LEU A 125 5.16 -12.84 6.85
N ILE A 126 4.90 -12.54 8.13
CA ILE A 126 5.92 -12.27 9.14
C ILE A 126 5.80 -13.29 10.26
N LYS A 127 6.94 -13.80 10.73
CA LYS A 127 7.02 -14.61 11.95
C LYS A 127 8.24 -14.20 12.75
N LEU A 128 8.08 -14.03 14.06
CA LEU A 128 9.20 -13.83 14.98
C LEU A 128 9.75 -15.20 15.39
N GLU A 129 11.02 -15.44 15.14
CA GLU A 129 11.73 -16.67 15.48
C GLU A 129 12.98 -16.29 16.30
N GLY A 130 12.82 -16.26 17.63
CA GLY A 130 13.83 -15.74 18.56
C GLY A 130 14.11 -14.26 18.29
N GLU A 131 15.36 -13.94 17.96
CA GLU A 131 15.81 -12.58 17.61
C GLU A 131 15.76 -12.29 16.11
N LYS A 132 15.13 -13.14 15.30
CA LYS A 132 15.03 -12.95 13.84
C LYS A 132 13.58 -12.76 13.42
N LEU A 133 13.35 -11.81 12.52
CA LEU A 133 12.07 -11.64 11.87
C LEU A 133 12.08 -12.35 10.51
N ARG A 134 11.40 -13.48 10.43
CA ARG A 134 11.22 -14.22 9.18
C ARG A 134 10.16 -13.53 8.32
N LEU A 135 10.54 -13.12 7.12
CA LEU A 135 9.69 -12.50 6.12
C LEU A 135 9.51 -13.43 4.91
N THR A 136 8.28 -13.77 4.58
CA THR A 136 7.95 -14.61 3.42
C THR A 136 7.96 -13.76 2.15
N VAL A 137 8.89 -14.03 1.25
CA VAL A 137 9.01 -13.32 -0.04
C VAL A 137 8.19 -14.05 -1.10
N LYS A 138 8.47 -15.35 -1.30
CA LYS A 138 7.66 -16.27 -2.11
C LYS A 138 7.19 -17.44 -1.25
N PRO A 139 6.23 -18.25 -1.71
CA PRO A 139 5.92 -19.52 -1.05
C PRO A 139 7.19 -20.37 -0.90
N GLY A 140 7.57 -20.72 0.33
CA GLY A 140 8.79 -21.46 0.63
C GLY A 140 10.10 -20.65 0.64
N GLU A 141 10.09 -19.39 0.20
CA GLU A 141 11.28 -18.52 0.22
C GLU A 141 11.16 -17.44 1.30
N TYR A 142 12.15 -17.41 2.20
CA TYR A 142 12.16 -16.52 3.36
C TYR A 142 13.41 -15.65 3.40
N VAL A 143 13.24 -14.41 3.87
CA VAL A 143 14.32 -13.50 4.24
C VAL A 143 14.27 -13.31 5.75
N PHE A 144 15.42 -13.34 6.42
CA PHE A 144 15.50 -13.16 7.87
C PHE A 144 16.10 -11.80 8.17
N LEU A 145 15.33 -10.96 8.85
CA LEU A 145 15.82 -9.68 9.36
C LEU A 145 16.36 -9.91 10.77
N ASP A 146 17.64 -9.66 10.98
CA ASP A 146 18.26 -9.74 12.30
C ASP A 146 17.75 -8.59 13.18
N LEU A 147 17.20 -8.93 14.35
CA LEU A 147 16.75 -7.99 15.37
C LEU A 147 17.70 -7.94 16.57
N SER A 148 18.88 -8.58 16.53
CA SER A 148 19.85 -8.57 17.63
C SER A 148 20.27 -7.15 18.04
N LYS A 149 20.46 -6.25 17.05
CA LYS A 149 20.86 -4.84 17.25
C LYS A 149 19.67 -3.89 17.56
N ARG A 150 18.56 -4.41 18.09
CA ARG A 150 17.35 -3.62 18.40
C ARG A 150 17.55 -2.73 19.63
N TYR A 151 16.93 -1.54 19.63
CA TYR A 151 16.87 -0.65 20.80
C TYR A 151 15.54 -0.76 21.57
N PHE A 152 14.72 -1.76 21.23
CA PHE A 152 13.38 -1.94 21.77
C PHE A 152 13.15 -3.38 22.21
N LYS A 153 12.23 -3.59 23.16
CA LYS A 153 11.88 -4.91 23.67
C LYS A 153 10.98 -5.68 22.71
N LEU A 154 11.23 -6.98 22.58
CA LEU A 154 10.32 -7.91 21.89
C LEU A 154 9.12 -8.24 22.77
N PRO A 155 7.99 -8.68 22.19
CA PRO A 155 6.79 -9.00 22.97
C PRO A 155 6.99 -10.13 24.00
N SER A 156 8.01 -10.97 23.81
CA SER A 156 8.36 -12.07 24.71
C SER A 156 9.37 -11.69 25.79
N GLU A 157 9.79 -10.42 25.88
CA GLU A 157 10.72 -9.86 26.88
C GLU A 157 10.00 -8.94 27.87
#